data_AF-A0A2M7YQQ7-F1
#
_entry.id   AF-A0A2M7YQQ7-F1
#
_cell.length_a   1.000
_cell.length_b   1.000
_cell.length_c   1.000
_cell.angle_alpha   90.00
_cell.angle_beta   90.00
_cell.angle_gamma   90.00
#
_symmetry.space_group_name_H-M   'P 1'
#
loop_
_entity.id
_entity.type
_entity.pdbx_description
1 polymer ?
#
loop_
_entity_poly.entity_id
_entity_poly.type
_entity_poly.pdbx_seq_one_letter_code
_entity_poly.pdbx_strand_id
1 'polypeptide(L)'
;MTHPGNPRYRSAPFPVTSCDCKDCRAACQNSPGWFMPGGVRAVANHLNLDVPTLFAKYLAVSVTAMPDGTQRHGVMPHKLRDGKKPGSVWTLEEVAVPGRCVFFDRGQCTIYPVRPYECARVMHDKQREGVRLRHHIIKSWTPAELAPYAELTGKRLFGSPPRKSRR
;
A
#
# COMPACT_ATOMS: atom_id res chain seq x y z
N MET A 1 -28.03 11.50 -27.77
CA MET A 1 -28.50 10.73 -26.60
C MET A 1 -27.90 11.35 -25.36
N THR A 2 -28.67 12.20 -24.68
CA THR A 2 -28.27 12.87 -23.43
C THR A 2 -28.68 11.98 -22.25
N HIS A 3 -27.72 11.47 -21.49
CA HIS A 3 -28.03 10.81 -20.22
C HIS A 3 -28.50 11.87 -19.22
N PRO A 4 -29.72 11.79 -18.67
CA PRO A 4 -30.15 12.69 -17.61
C PRO A 4 -29.26 12.47 -16.38
N GLY A 5 -28.50 13.50 -16.02
CA GLY A 5 -27.56 13.46 -14.91
C GLY A 5 -28.27 13.16 -13.61
N ASN A 6 -27.91 12.06 -12.95
CA ASN A 6 -28.39 11.70 -11.63
C ASN A 6 -27.69 12.62 -10.59
N PRO A 7 -28.41 13.55 -9.93
CA PRO A 7 -27.82 14.54 -9.02
C PRO A 7 -27.29 13.95 -7.70
N ARG A 8 -27.21 12.62 -7.58
CA ARG A 8 -26.72 11.93 -6.38
C ARG A 8 -25.50 11.04 -6.63
N TYR A 9 -24.82 11.16 -7.77
CA TYR A 9 -23.50 10.54 -7.91
C TYR A 9 -22.49 11.34 -7.08
N ARG A 10 -22.42 11.05 -5.77
CA ARG A 10 -21.28 11.47 -4.96
C ARG A 10 -20.06 10.78 -5.54
N SER A 11 -19.22 11.57 -6.22
CA SER A 11 -17.92 11.13 -6.69
C SER A 11 -17.22 10.37 -5.57
N ALA A 12 -16.62 9.22 -5.88
CA ALA A 12 -15.84 8.47 -4.91
C ALA A 12 -14.84 9.43 -4.22
N PRO A 13 -14.61 9.31 -2.90
CA PRO A 13 -13.79 10.26 -2.15
C PRO A 13 -12.34 10.34 -2.66
N PHE A 14 -11.92 9.36 -3.46
CA PHE A 14 -10.61 9.30 -4.09
C PHE A 14 -10.77 8.79 -5.54
N PRO A 15 -10.89 9.67 -6.55
CA PRO A 15 -11.05 9.27 -7.94
C PRO A 15 -9.78 8.56 -8.46
N VAL A 16 -9.97 7.58 -9.33
CA VAL A 16 -8.84 6.90 -9.99
C VAL A 16 -8.23 7.85 -11.02
N THR A 17 -6.92 8.01 -10.98
CA THR A 17 -6.16 8.77 -11.97
C THR A 17 -5.38 7.82 -12.86
N SER A 18 -5.44 8.00 -14.19
CA SER A 18 -4.56 7.32 -15.14
C SER A 18 -3.46 8.31 -15.56
N CYS A 19 -2.28 8.17 -14.98
CA CYS A 19 -1.17 9.10 -15.10
C CYS A 19 0.15 8.32 -15.14
N ASP A 20 1.01 8.64 -16.11
CA ASP A 20 2.42 8.23 -16.16
C ASP A 20 3.36 9.43 -16.06
N CYS A 21 2.87 10.56 -15.55
CA CYS A 21 3.57 11.84 -15.51
C CYS A 21 4.87 11.78 -14.68
N LYS A 22 5.65 12.86 -14.74
CA LYS A 22 6.93 12.98 -14.00
C LYS A 22 6.76 12.70 -12.50
N ASP A 23 5.67 13.15 -11.89
CA ASP A 23 5.41 12.96 -10.47
C ASP A 23 4.98 11.52 -10.13
N CYS A 24 4.15 10.88 -10.99
CA CYS A 24 3.83 9.46 -10.89
C CYS A 24 5.12 8.59 -10.93
N ARG A 25 6.04 8.91 -11.85
CA ARG A 25 7.35 8.22 -11.95
C ARG A 25 8.26 8.51 -10.75
N ALA A 26 8.31 9.75 -10.29
CA ALA A 26 9.07 10.14 -9.10
C ALA A 26 8.55 9.43 -7.84
N ALA A 27 7.23 9.29 -7.67
CA ALA A 27 6.65 8.51 -6.58
C ALA A 27 7.10 7.04 -6.65
N CYS A 28 7.10 6.44 -7.85
CA CYS A 28 7.61 5.08 -8.05
C CYS A 28 9.11 4.94 -7.73
N GLN A 29 9.90 6.01 -7.85
CA GLN A 29 11.32 6.01 -7.50
C GLN A 29 11.59 6.20 -6.00
N ASN A 30 10.62 6.69 -5.23
CA ASN A 30 10.82 7.09 -3.82
C ASN A 30 9.98 6.30 -2.81
N SER A 31 8.68 6.13 -3.07
CA SER A 31 7.78 5.45 -2.14
C SER A 31 6.62 4.81 -2.90
N PRO A 32 6.61 3.48 -3.09
CA PRO A 32 5.45 2.82 -3.65
C PRO A 32 4.24 2.98 -2.73
N GLY A 33 3.05 2.96 -3.34
CA GLY A 33 1.78 3.09 -2.66
C GLY A 33 1.33 1.79 -1.98
N TRP A 34 0.33 1.89 -1.10
CA TRP A 34 -0.22 0.77 -0.37
C TRP A 34 -1.40 0.10 -1.09
N PHE A 35 -1.53 -1.21 -0.89
CA PHE A 35 -2.68 -1.99 -1.36
C PHE A 35 -3.85 -1.88 -0.38
N MET A 36 -5.07 -1.86 -0.91
CA MET A 36 -6.27 -2.24 -0.14
C MET A 36 -6.29 -3.76 0.08
N PRO A 37 -7.03 -4.26 1.08
CA PRO A 37 -7.33 -5.68 1.17
C PRO A 37 -7.90 -6.21 -0.16
N GLY A 38 -7.45 -7.40 -0.57
CA GLY A 38 -7.77 -7.99 -1.87
C GLY A 38 -6.93 -7.48 -3.05
N GLY A 39 -6.34 -6.28 -2.98
CA GLY A 39 -5.50 -5.73 -4.05
C GLY A 39 -4.27 -6.58 -4.36
N VAL A 40 -3.71 -7.24 -3.35
CA VAL A 40 -2.57 -8.17 -3.53
C VAL A 40 -2.93 -9.36 -4.43
N ARG A 41 -4.16 -9.88 -4.34
CA ARG A 41 -4.63 -10.99 -5.21
C ARG A 41 -4.72 -10.55 -6.67
N ALA A 42 -5.12 -9.31 -6.94
CA ALA A 42 -5.16 -8.79 -8.31
C ALA A 42 -3.76 -8.76 -8.94
N VAL A 43 -2.74 -8.37 -8.18
CA VAL A 43 -1.34 -8.42 -8.64
C VAL A 43 -0.86 -9.85 -8.83
N ALA A 44 -1.19 -10.75 -7.90
CA ALA A 44 -0.82 -12.17 -7.98
C ALA A 44 -1.36 -12.80 -9.27
N ASN A 45 -2.65 -12.58 -9.57
CA ASN A 45 -3.29 -13.04 -10.80
C ASN A 45 -2.64 -12.41 -12.05
N HIS A 46 -2.38 -11.10 -12.03
CA HIS A 46 -1.76 -10.41 -13.15
C HIS A 46 -0.36 -10.93 -13.49
N LEU A 47 0.42 -11.32 -12.48
CA LEU A 47 1.76 -11.85 -12.64
C LEU A 47 1.81 -13.39 -12.76
N ASN A 48 0.65 -14.06 -12.73
CA ASN A 48 0.55 -15.51 -12.68
C ASN A 48 1.39 -16.14 -11.55
N LEU A 49 1.27 -15.57 -10.34
CA LEU A 49 1.92 -16.04 -9.12
C LEU A 49 0.86 -16.34 -8.07
N ASP A 50 1.17 -17.26 -7.16
CA ASP A 50 0.43 -17.34 -5.90
C ASP A 50 0.83 -16.18 -4.95
N VAL A 51 -0.01 -15.93 -3.94
CA VAL A 51 0.23 -14.85 -2.97
C VAL A 51 1.53 -15.04 -2.16
N PRO A 52 1.86 -16.25 -1.65
CA PRO A 52 3.13 -16.48 -0.97
C PRO A 52 4.37 -16.13 -1.80
N THR A 53 4.40 -16.57 -3.07
CA THR A 53 5.50 -16.29 -4.00
C THR A 53 5.59 -14.81 -4.34
N LEU A 54 4.44 -14.18 -4.62
CA LEU A 54 4.38 -12.73 -4.83
C LEU A 54 4.94 -11.98 -3.61
N PHE A 55 4.54 -12.38 -2.40
CA PHE A 55 4.97 -11.74 -1.17
C PHE A 55 6.48 -11.86 -0.97
N ALA A 56 7.01 -13.09 -1.06
CA ALA A 56 8.43 -13.37 -0.87
C ALA A 56 9.34 -12.65 -1.88
N LYS A 57 8.85 -12.40 -3.11
CA LYS A 57 9.65 -11.79 -4.18
C LYS A 57 9.48 -10.27 -4.31
N TYR A 58 8.31 -9.72 -3.97
CA TYR A 58 7.97 -8.37 -4.39
C TYR A 58 7.29 -7.49 -3.35
N LEU A 59 6.85 -8.02 -2.21
CA LEU A 59 6.06 -7.24 -1.26
C LEU A 59 6.74 -7.13 0.10
N ALA A 60 6.24 -6.21 0.90
CA ALA A 60 6.55 -6.08 2.31
C ALA A 60 5.28 -5.73 3.09
N VAL A 61 5.26 -6.06 4.37
CA VAL A 61 4.30 -5.51 5.32
C VAL A 61 4.91 -4.26 5.93
N SER A 62 4.27 -3.12 5.81
CA SER A 62 4.71 -1.87 6.41
C SER A 62 3.99 -1.58 7.72
N VAL A 63 4.65 -0.85 8.62
CA VAL A 63 4.03 -0.20 9.77
C VAL A 63 3.66 1.25 9.44
N THR A 64 2.55 1.76 9.96
CA THR A 64 2.15 3.16 9.90
C THR A 64 1.58 3.61 11.25
N ALA A 65 2.00 4.79 11.72
CA ALA A 65 1.48 5.41 12.91
C ALA A 65 0.12 6.07 12.61
N MET A 66 -0.83 5.89 13.51
CA MET A 66 -2.18 6.44 13.42
C MET A 66 -2.32 7.67 14.33
N PRO A 67 -3.29 8.56 14.07
CA PRO A 67 -3.51 9.76 14.89
C PRO A 67 -3.81 9.48 16.37
N ASP A 68 -4.31 8.29 16.70
CA ASP A 68 -4.57 7.85 18.08
C ASP A 68 -3.32 7.29 18.79
N GLY A 69 -2.14 7.41 18.18
CA GLY A 69 -0.88 6.88 18.67
C GLY A 69 -0.69 5.37 18.44
N THR A 70 -1.68 4.67 17.89
CA THR A 70 -1.54 3.25 17.57
C THR A 70 -0.70 3.03 16.32
N GLN A 71 -0.07 1.85 16.22
CA GLN A 71 0.57 1.41 14.99
C GLN A 71 -0.32 0.39 14.28
N ARG A 72 -0.44 0.53 12.97
CA ARG A 72 -1.20 -0.39 12.11
C ARG A 72 -0.35 -0.83 10.94
N HIS A 73 -0.76 -1.93 10.33
CA HIS A 73 -0.02 -2.57 9.26
C HIS A 73 -0.80 -2.54 7.95
N GLY A 74 -0.07 -2.62 6.85
CA GLY A 74 -0.62 -2.77 5.51
C GLY A 74 0.42 -3.37 4.59
N VAL A 75 -0.02 -3.86 3.43
CA VAL A 75 0.87 -4.47 2.45
C VAL A 75 1.20 -3.46 1.35
N MET A 76 2.47 -3.39 0.96
CA MET A 76 2.98 -2.52 -0.09
C MET A 76 4.00 -3.25 -0.97
N PRO A 77 4.26 -2.78 -2.20
CA PRO A 77 5.42 -3.21 -2.95
C PRO A 77 6.73 -2.96 -2.19
N HIS A 78 7.67 -3.87 -2.34
CA HIS A 78 9.03 -3.74 -1.83
C HIS A 78 9.74 -2.54 -2.47
N LYS A 79 10.55 -1.83 -1.70
CA LYS A 79 11.49 -0.84 -2.25
C LYS A 79 12.85 -1.51 -2.44
N LEU A 80 13.38 -1.39 -3.65
CA LEU A 80 14.75 -1.75 -3.99
C LEU A 80 15.68 -0.73 -3.33
N ARG A 81 16.38 -1.20 -2.29
CA ARG A 81 17.41 -0.49 -1.54
C ARG A 81 18.37 -1.51 -0.93
N ASP A 82 19.57 -1.07 -0.60
CA ASP A 82 20.66 -1.97 -0.21
C ASP A 82 20.30 -2.82 1.02
N GLY A 83 20.54 -4.13 0.89
CA GLY A 83 20.47 -5.11 1.98
C GLY A 83 19.07 -5.55 2.43
N LYS A 84 17.98 -4.92 1.96
CA LYS A 84 16.62 -5.31 2.37
C LYS A 84 15.97 -6.26 1.37
N LYS A 85 15.51 -7.40 1.89
CA LYS A 85 14.80 -8.43 1.13
C LYS A 85 13.28 -8.24 1.23
N PRO A 86 12.54 -8.57 0.16
CA PRO A 86 11.08 -8.67 0.20
C PRO A 86 10.64 -9.78 1.17
N GLY A 87 9.34 -9.90 1.40
CA GLY A 87 8.77 -10.88 2.31
C GLY A 87 9.01 -10.57 3.79
N SER A 88 9.20 -9.28 4.13
CA SER A 88 9.54 -8.84 5.48
C SER A 88 8.56 -7.80 6.03
N VAL A 89 8.62 -7.57 7.35
CA VAL A 89 7.90 -6.49 8.04
C VAL A 89 8.84 -5.31 8.23
N TRP A 90 8.40 -4.13 7.83
CA TRP A 90 9.16 -2.88 7.84
C TRP A 90 8.70 -1.95 8.96
N THR A 91 9.64 -1.44 9.75
CA THR A 91 9.39 -0.43 10.79
C THR A 91 9.03 0.94 10.19
N LEU A 92 8.62 1.90 11.03
CA LEU A 92 8.32 3.26 10.59
C LEU A 92 9.53 3.94 9.95
N GLU A 93 10.71 3.78 10.56
CA GLU A 93 11.98 4.32 10.08
C GLU A 93 12.32 3.69 8.71
N GLU A 94 12.13 2.38 8.59
CA GLU A 94 12.37 1.66 7.36
C GLU A 94 11.44 2.09 6.22
N VAL A 95 10.16 2.34 6.52
CA VAL A 95 9.17 2.85 5.56
C VAL A 95 9.48 4.30 5.16
N ALA A 96 10.04 5.12 6.06
CA ALA A 96 10.36 6.52 5.77
C ALA A 96 11.53 6.70 4.80
N VAL A 97 12.46 5.73 4.74
CA VAL A 97 13.59 5.78 3.81
C VAL A 97 13.10 5.63 2.36
N PRO A 98 13.45 6.56 1.44
CA PRO A 98 13.11 6.45 0.04
C PRO A 98 13.73 5.23 -0.64
N GLY A 99 13.10 4.73 -1.70
CA GLY A 99 13.64 3.68 -2.54
C GLY A 99 12.75 3.37 -3.74
N ARG A 100 13.37 2.87 -4.80
CA ARG A 100 12.68 2.56 -6.06
C ARG A 100 11.74 1.37 -5.86
N CYS A 101 10.49 1.50 -6.26
CA CYS A 101 9.52 0.41 -6.29
C CYS A 101 10.05 -0.76 -7.12
N VAL A 102 9.91 -1.99 -6.62
CA VAL A 102 10.32 -3.20 -7.34
C VAL A 102 9.61 -3.40 -8.68
N PHE A 103 8.40 -2.84 -8.84
CA PHE A 103 7.64 -2.89 -10.09
C PHE A 103 7.89 -1.69 -11.01
N PHE A 104 8.85 -0.81 -10.69
CA PHE A 104 9.21 0.31 -11.56
C PHE A 104 10.45 -0.06 -12.37
N ASP A 105 10.26 -0.40 -13.64
CA ASP A 105 11.32 -0.80 -14.55
C ASP A 105 11.30 0.04 -15.82
N ARG A 106 12.48 0.39 -16.33
CA ARG A 106 12.67 1.21 -17.56
C ARG A 106 11.76 2.45 -17.64
N GLY A 107 11.53 3.11 -16.50
CA GLY A 107 10.70 4.32 -16.43
C GLY A 107 9.19 4.07 -16.36
N GLN A 108 8.74 2.83 -16.25
CA GLN A 108 7.32 2.45 -16.25
C GLN A 108 6.96 1.51 -15.10
N CYS A 109 5.68 1.53 -14.68
CA CYS A 109 5.17 0.59 -13.70
C CYS A 109 4.70 -0.69 -14.40
N THR A 110 5.35 -1.82 -14.12
CA THR A 110 5.06 -3.11 -14.77
C THR A 110 3.72 -3.72 -14.34
N ILE A 111 3.16 -3.28 -13.22
CA ILE A 111 1.85 -3.70 -12.72
C ILE A 111 0.79 -2.59 -12.87
N TYR A 112 0.97 -1.63 -13.78
CA TYR A 112 0.13 -0.44 -13.87
C TYR A 112 -1.39 -0.72 -13.86
N PRO A 113 -1.94 -1.71 -14.60
CA PRO A 113 -3.39 -2.00 -14.58
C PRO A 113 -3.92 -2.44 -13.21
N VAL A 114 -3.07 -3.03 -12.36
CA VAL A 114 -3.39 -3.56 -11.04
C VAL A 114 -2.53 -2.91 -9.94
N ARG A 115 -2.09 -1.67 -10.18
CA ARG A 115 -1.21 -0.91 -9.27
C ARG A 115 -1.86 -0.72 -7.89
N PRO A 116 -1.06 -0.47 -6.83
CA PRO A 116 -1.58 -0.23 -5.49
C PRO A 116 -2.68 0.84 -5.47
N TYR A 117 -3.64 0.68 -4.55
CA TYR A 117 -4.80 1.57 -4.44
C TYR A 117 -4.38 3.02 -4.24
N GLU A 118 -3.36 3.26 -3.43
CA GLU A 118 -2.78 4.59 -3.24
C GLU A 118 -2.22 5.13 -4.55
N CYS A 119 -1.37 4.36 -5.26
CA CYS A 119 -0.81 4.77 -6.56
C CYS A 119 -1.88 5.13 -7.59
N ALA A 120 -3.02 4.46 -7.59
CA ALA A 120 -4.12 4.76 -8.49
C ALA A 120 -4.89 6.06 -8.16
N ARG A 121 -4.61 6.69 -7.01
CA ARG A 121 -5.42 7.78 -6.44
C ARG A 121 -4.60 8.93 -5.85
N VAL A 122 -3.27 8.85 -5.88
CA VAL A 122 -2.42 9.97 -5.47
C VAL A 122 -2.66 11.13 -6.43
N MET A 123 -3.01 12.29 -5.86
CA MET A 123 -2.99 13.59 -6.52
C MET A 123 -1.71 14.32 -6.11
N HIS A 124 -0.90 14.74 -7.10
CA HIS A 124 0.49 15.16 -6.90
C HIS A 124 0.66 16.46 -6.09
N ASP A 125 -0.39 17.27 -5.97
CA ASP A 125 -0.41 18.59 -5.34
C ASP A 125 -1.04 18.61 -3.93
N LYS A 126 -1.57 17.47 -3.45
CA LYS A 126 -2.40 17.44 -2.23
C LYS A 126 -1.88 16.47 -1.17
N GLN A 127 -0.73 16.82 -0.59
CA GLN A 127 -0.07 16.00 0.45
C GLN A 127 -1.00 15.61 1.63
N ARG A 128 -1.89 16.52 2.06
CA ARG A 128 -2.88 16.23 3.11
C ARG A 128 -3.88 15.15 2.71
N GLU A 129 -4.24 15.06 1.44
CA GLU A 129 -5.11 14.00 0.92
C GLU A 129 -4.39 12.67 0.86
N GLY A 130 -3.08 12.66 0.55
CA GLY A 130 -2.25 11.46 0.60
C GLY A 130 -2.23 10.81 2.00
N VAL A 131 -2.08 11.61 3.06
CA VAL A 131 -2.14 11.10 4.45
C VAL A 131 -3.53 10.51 4.77
N ARG A 132 -4.61 11.20 4.37
CA ARG A 132 -5.98 10.70 4.57
C ARG A 132 -6.24 9.40 3.81
N LEU A 133 -5.77 9.32 2.57
CA LEU A 133 -5.84 8.12 1.73
C LEU A 133 -5.10 6.95 2.36
N ARG A 134 -3.87 7.16 2.84
CA ARG A 134 -3.11 6.12 3.53
C ARG A 134 -3.81 5.66 4.81
N HIS A 135 -4.30 6.57 5.64
CA HIS A 135 -5.07 6.20 6.83
C HIS A 135 -6.32 5.39 6.48
N HIS A 136 -7.01 5.73 5.39
CA HIS A 136 -8.15 4.96 4.90
C HIS A 136 -7.75 3.54 4.49
N ILE A 137 -6.66 3.38 3.74
CA ILE A 137 -6.13 2.06 3.34
C ILE A 137 -5.75 1.23 4.56
N ILE A 138 -4.94 1.79 5.47
CA ILE A 138 -4.44 1.10 6.66
C ILE A 138 -5.57 0.72 7.62
N LYS A 139 -6.61 1.56 7.75
CA LYS A 139 -7.80 1.21 8.55
C LYS A 139 -8.62 0.07 7.96
N SER A 140 -8.53 -0.14 6.65
CA SER A 140 -9.28 -1.19 5.97
C SER A 140 -8.68 -2.58 6.17
N TRP A 141 -7.39 -2.68 6.53
CA TRP A 141 -6.76 -3.95 6.86
C TRP A 141 -7.16 -4.44 8.25
N THR A 142 -7.85 -5.57 8.29
CA THR A 142 -8.25 -6.27 9.51
C THR A 142 -7.22 -7.32 9.94
N PRO A 143 -7.27 -7.80 11.20
CA PRO A 143 -6.45 -8.92 11.63
C PRO A 143 -6.59 -10.19 10.78
N ALA A 144 -7.81 -10.52 10.35
CA ALA A 144 -8.07 -11.68 9.50
C ALA A 144 -7.40 -11.55 8.13
N GLU A 145 -7.44 -10.36 7.51
CA GLU A 145 -6.83 -10.13 6.20
C GLU A 145 -5.29 -10.11 6.26
N LEU A 146 -4.73 -9.70 7.39
CA LEU A 146 -3.28 -9.68 7.60
C LEU A 146 -2.70 -11.00 8.14
N ALA A 147 -3.53 -11.92 8.64
CA ALA A 147 -3.09 -13.20 9.20
C ALA A 147 -2.18 -14.01 8.25
N PRO A 148 -2.48 -14.15 6.93
CA PRO A 148 -1.58 -14.88 6.03
C PRO A 148 -0.18 -14.27 5.94
N TYR A 149 -0.05 -12.94 6.02
CA TYR A 149 1.24 -12.27 5.97
C TYR A 149 1.99 -12.34 7.31
N ALA A 150 1.27 -12.38 8.43
CA ALA A 150 1.86 -12.64 9.74
C ALA A 150 2.52 -14.02 9.79
N GLU A 151 1.82 -15.03 9.25
CA GLU A 151 2.34 -16.39 9.09
C GLU A 151 3.59 -16.42 8.17
N LEU A 152 3.49 -15.84 6.96
CA LEU A 152 4.61 -15.81 6.00
C LEU A 152 5.86 -15.09 6.53
N THR A 153 5.68 -14.11 7.42
CA THR A 153 6.81 -13.37 8.02
C THR A 153 7.32 -13.97 9.33
N GLY A 154 6.58 -14.92 9.91
CA GLY A 154 6.84 -15.42 11.26
C GLY A 154 6.75 -14.34 12.35
N LYS A 155 6.10 -13.20 12.06
CA LYS A 155 6.03 -12.04 12.96
C LYS A 155 4.58 -11.73 13.33
N ARG A 156 4.39 -11.23 14.55
CA ARG A 156 3.09 -10.68 14.98
C ARG A 156 2.91 -9.28 14.39
N LEU A 157 1.89 -9.09 13.56
CA LEU A 157 1.55 -7.80 12.92
C LEU A 157 0.54 -6.97 13.73
N PHE A 158 0.12 -7.44 14.90
CA PHE A 158 -0.74 -6.66 15.77
C PHE A 158 -0.14 -6.70 17.17
N GLY A 159 0.05 -5.53 17.75
CA GLY A 159 0.45 -5.43 19.15
C GLY A 159 -0.56 -6.18 20.00
N SER A 160 -0.08 -6.84 21.05
CA SER A 160 -0.99 -7.19 22.15
C SER A 160 -1.69 -5.91 22.58
N PRO A 161 -3.01 -5.93 22.88
CA PRO A 161 -3.69 -4.75 23.37
C PRO A 161 -2.86 -4.13 24.49
N PRO A 162 -2.77 -2.78 24.56
CA PRO A 162 -1.92 -2.12 25.53
C PRO A 162 -2.18 -2.73 26.91
N ARG A 163 -1.12 -3.26 27.54
CA ARG A 163 -1.24 -3.77 28.91
C ARG A 163 -1.79 -2.60 29.73
N LYS A 164 -3.02 -2.72 30.24
CA LYS A 164 -3.60 -1.71 31.13
C LYS A 164 -2.57 -1.46 32.23
N SER A 165 -2.03 -0.24 32.30
CA SER A 165 -1.17 0.12 33.42
C SER A 165 -2.03 -0.04 34.67
N ARG A 166 -1.64 -0.97 35.54
CA ARG A 166 -2.20 -1.03 36.89
C ARG A 166 -1.79 0.29 37.55
N ARG A 167 -2.76 1.20 37.68
CA ARG A 167 -2.65 2.35 38.57
C ARG A 167 -2.84 1.88 40.00
#